data_AF-A0A1F9H7K7-F1
#
_entry.id   AF-A0A1F9H7K7-F1
#
_cell.length_a   1.000
_cell.length_b   1.000
_cell.length_c   1.000
_cell.angle_alpha   90.00
_cell.angle_beta   90.00
_cell.angle_gamma   90.00
#
_symmetry.space_group_name_H-M   'P 1'
#
loop_
_entity.id
_entity.type
_entity.pdbx_description
1 polymer ?
#
loop_
_entity_poly.entity_id
_entity_poly.type
_entity_poly.pdbx_seq_one_letter_code
_entity_poly.pdbx_strand_id
1 'polypeptide(L)'
;MKYLPKTAQVIFKKWGKQGGNARNKRLSPSQRHSIASHAALVRWRKNSVVPPMPSVRLSSLSWKNPVYLEEVLAEGSLSDWRQLYQQIVNYPFGEVAEALERVVNSVTIYGATRLWKGLLACLQGAAPGA
;
A
#
# COMPACT_ATOMS: atom_id res chain seq x y z
N MET A 1 27.58 -7.16 -2.10
CA MET A 1 27.30 -7.35 -3.55
C MET A 1 28.24 -6.54 -4.47
N LYS A 2 29.51 -6.30 -4.12
CA LYS A 2 30.41 -5.42 -4.89
C LYS A 2 31.34 -6.12 -5.91
N TYR A 3 31.20 -7.44 -6.14
CA TYR A 3 32.18 -8.20 -6.94
C TYR A 3 31.56 -9.26 -7.88
N LEU A 4 30.50 -8.92 -8.61
CA LEU A 4 30.03 -9.78 -9.70
C LEU A 4 30.35 -9.12 -11.05
N PRO A 5 30.97 -9.86 -12.01
CA PRO A 5 31.10 -9.41 -13.39
C PRO A 5 29.76 -8.95 -13.96
N LYS A 6 29.74 -7.91 -14.80
CA LYS A 6 28.50 -7.34 -15.35
C LYS A 6 27.60 -8.41 -16.01
N THR A 7 28.20 -9.38 -16.70
CA THR A 7 27.52 -10.54 -17.29
C THR A 7 26.84 -11.42 -16.24
N ALA A 8 27.52 -11.73 -15.15
CA ALA A 8 26.97 -12.52 -14.05
C ALA A 8 25.80 -11.79 -13.35
N GLN A 9 25.87 -10.46 -13.22
CA GLN A 9 24.76 -9.67 -12.67
C GLN A 9 23.51 -9.74 -13.57
N VAL A 10 23.69 -9.67 -14.89
CA VAL A 10 22.59 -9.78 -15.87
C VAL A 10 21.96 -11.17 -15.83
N ILE A 11 22.79 -12.23 -15.80
CA ILE A 11 22.32 -13.61 -15.70
C ILE A 11 21.56 -13.84 -14.39
N PHE A 12 22.11 -13.37 -13.26
CA PHE A 12 21.47 -13.49 -11.96
C PHE A 12 20.12 -12.75 -11.92
N LYS A 13 20.04 -11.54 -12.47
CA LYS A 13 18.77 -10.81 -12.63
C LYS A 13 17.77 -11.59 -13.49
N LYS A 14 18.22 -12.19 -14.59
CA LYS A 14 17.38 -12.98 -15.50
C LYS A 14 16.82 -14.23 -14.82
N TRP A 15 17.66 -14.97 -14.10
CA TRP A 15 17.26 -16.16 -13.32
C TRP A 15 16.35 -15.80 -12.15
N GLY A 16 16.65 -14.70 -11.44
CA GLY A 16 15.76 -14.16 -10.40
C GLY A 16 14.38 -13.81 -10.95
N LYS A 17 14.32 -13.16 -12.12
CA LYS A 17 13.06 -12.83 -12.81
C LYS A 17 12.30 -14.08 -13.27
N GLN A 18 12.99 -15.07 -13.84
CA GLN A 18 12.37 -16.35 -14.24
C GLN A 18 11.83 -17.14 -13.04
N GLY A 19 12.62 -17.26 -11.96
CA GLY A 19 12.19 -17.94 -10.74
C GLY A 19 11.08 -17.18 -10.00
N GLY A 20 11.06 -15.85 -10.07
CA GLY A 20 9.96 -15.02 -9.59
C GLY A 20 8.67 -15.27 -10.39
N ASN A 21 8.76 -15.27 -11.73
CA ASN A 21 7.63 -15.54 -12.62
C ASN A 21 7.08 -16.97 -12.46
N ALA A 22 7.95 -17.97 -12.30
CA ALA A 22 7.55 -19.35 -12.05
C ALA A 22 6.83 -19.52 -10.70
N ARG A 23 7.30 -18.84 -9.65
CA ARG A 23 6.61 -18.79 -8.36
C ARG A 23 5.27 -18.07 -8.47
N ASN A 24 5.22 -16.92 -9.15
CA ASN A 24 3.98 -16.15 -9.34
C ASN A 24 2.89 -16.99 -10.03
N LYS A 25 3.26 -17.79 -11.04
CA LYS A 25 2.33 -18.71 -11.73
C LYS A 25 1.78 -19.85 -10.85
N ARG A 26 2.50 -20.25 -9.80
CA ARG A 26 2.10 -21.32 -8.88
C ARG A 26 1.27 -20.82 -7.70
N LEU A 27 1.28 -19.53 -7.42
CA LEU A 27 0.59 -18.95 -6.28
C LEU A 27 -0.87 -18.67 -6.61
N SER A 28 -1.78 -19.16 -5.77
CA SER A 28 -3.19 -18.78 -5.86
C SER A 28 -3.36 -17.27 -5.64
N PRO A 29 -4.48 -16.66 -6.10
CA PRO A 29 -4.79 -15.27 -5.79
C PRO A 29 -4.73 -14.96 -4.28
N SER A 30 -5.22 -15.86 -3.44
CA SER A 30 -5.20 -15.70 -1.97
C SER A 30 -3.79 -15.74 -1.38
N GLN A 31 -2.90 -16.58 -1.92
CA GLN A 31 -1.50 -16.64 -1.48
C GLN A 31 -0.73 -15.39 -1.90
N ARG A 32 -0.95 -14.91 -3.14
CA ARG A 32 -0.37 -13.64 -3.61
C ARG A 32 -0.82 -12.47 -2.74
N HIS A 33 -2.10 -12.46 -2.35
CA HIS A 33 -2.66 -11.50 -1.42
C HIS A 33 -1.98 -11.53 -0.06
N SER A 34 -1.84 -12.71 0.55
CA SER A 34 -1.18 -12.85 1.86
C SER A 34 0.28 -12.36 1.82
N ILE A 35 1.01 -12.68 0.76
CA ILE A 35 2.40 -12.22 0.56
C ILE A 35 2.46 -10.69 0.38
N ALA A 36 1.59 -10.12 -0.44
CA ALA A 36 1.53 -8.66 -0.66
C ALA A 36 1.15 -7.91 0.62
N SER A 37 0.15 -8.41 1.35
CA SER A 37 -0.28 -7.86 2.65
C SER A 37 0.84 -7.93 3.68
N HIS A 38 1.52 -9.09 3.81
CA HIS A 38 2.65 -9.23 4.71
C HIS A 38 3.82 -8.31 4.33
N ALA A 39 4.15 -8.21 3.03
CA ALA A 39 5.19 -7.31 2.54
C ALA A 39 4.87 -5.83 2.83
N ALA A 40 3.61 -5.43 2.67
CA ALA A 40 3.15 -4.09 2.98
C ALA A 40 3.21 -3.81 4.50
N LEU A 41 2.74 -4.74 5.34
CA LEU A 41 2.86 -4.65 6.80
C LEU A 41 4.32 -4.51 7.26
N VAL A 42 5.23 -5.30 6.68
CA VAL A 42 6.67 -5.22 6.98
C VAL A 42 7.26 -3.88 6.51
N ARG A 43 6.82 -3.35 5.35
CA ARG A 43 7.21 -2.01 4.87
C ARG A 43 6.79 -0.94 5.87
N TRP A 44 5.52 -0.96 6.30
CA TRP A 44 4.97 0.09 7.17
C TRP A 44 5.57 0.08 8.58
N ARG A 45 5.90 -1.10 9.12
CA ARG A 45 6.58 -1.20 10.43
C ARG A 45 7.96 -0.53 10.46
N LYS A 46 8.58 -0.28 9.30
CA LYS A 46 9.94 0.26 9.23
C LYS A 46 10.03 1.79 9.15
N ASN A 47 8.91 2.54 9.15
CA ASN A 47 8.88 4.01 9.01
C ASN A 47 9.74 4.57 7.85
N SER A 48 10.08 3.73 6.88
CA SER A 48 10.87 4.12 5.71
C SER A 48 9.91 4.52 4.61
N VAL A 49 10.04 5.74 4.09
CA VAL A 49 9.28 6.22 2.93
C VAL A 49 9.64 5.34 1.73
N VAL A 50 8.75 4.40 1.37
CA VAL A 50 8.95 3.50 0.22
C VAL A 50 8.11 4.02 -0.95
N PRO A 51 8.62 4.02 -2.19
CA PRO A 51 7.81 4.31 -3.37
C PRO A 51 6.56 3.41 -3.45
N PRO A 52 5.46 3.89 -4.04
CA PRO A 52 4.24 3.11 -4.21
C PRO A 52 4.54 1.85 -5.02
N MET A 53 4.01 0.70 -4.57
CA MET A 53 4.17 -0.54 -5.32
C MET A 53 3.22 -0.57 -6.54
N PRO A 54 3.63 -1.18 -7.66
CA PRO A 54 2.72 -1.39 -8.78
C PRO A 54 1.53 -2.23 -8.32
N SER A 55 0.32 -1.74 -8.64
CA SER A 55 -0.99 -2.32 -8.35
C SER A 55 -0.99 -3.87 -8.41
N VAL A 56 -1.25 -4.50 -7.27
CA VAL A 56 -1.44 -5.95 -7.15
C VAL A 56 -2.92 -6.15 -6.90
N ARG A 57 -3.75 -6.11 -7.96
CA ARG A 57 -5.21 -6.28 -7.89
C ARG A 57 -5.60 -7.31 -6.83
N LEU A 58 -6.08 -6.81 -5.69
CA LEU A 58 -6.38 -7.66 -4.54
C LEU A 58 -7.71 -8.38 -4.80
N SER A 59 -7.74 -9.67 -4.49
CA SER A 59 -8.98 -10.47 -4.53
C SER A 59 -9.91 -10.20 -3.34
N SER A 60 -9.45 -9.47 -2.30
CA SER A 60 -10.28 -9.03 -1.19
C SER A 60 -10.38 -7.50 -1.16
N LEU A 61 -11.57 -7.00 -1.48
CA LEU A 61 -11.93 -5.58 -1.48
C LEU A 61 -12.36 -5.17 -0.06
N SER A 62 -11.41 -5.02 0.85
CA SER A 62 -11.71 -4.63 2.22
C SER A 62 -11.05 -3.30 2.57
N TRP A 63 -11.85 -2.34 3.02
CA TRP A 63 -11.37 -1.05 3.54
C TRP A 63 -10.50 -1.19 4.79
N LYS A 64 -10.58 -2.32 5.50
CA LYS A 64 -9.69 -2.65 6.61
C LYS A 64 -8.31 -3.09 6.13
N ASN A 65 -8.18 -3.42 4.84
CA ASN A 65 -6.92 -3.83 4.27
C ASN A 65 -6.15 -2.60 3.80
N PRO A 66 -5.05 -2.25 4.47
CA PRO A 66 -4.23 -1.09 4.10
C PRO A 66 -3.59 -1.19 2.70
N VAL A 67 -3.40 -2.37 2.12
CA VAL A 67 -2.94 -2.48 0.71
C VAL A 67 -4.03 -2.03 -0.25
N TYR A 68 -5.28 -2.39 0.04
CA TYR A 68 -6.42 -1.96 -0.75
C TYR A 68 -6.62 -0.45 -0.65
N LEU A 69 -6.42 0.13 0.53
CA LEU A 69 -6.42 1.57 0.72
C LEU A 69 -5.28 2.25 -0.07
N GLU A 70 -4.06 1.72 -0.06
CA GLU A 70 -2.95 2.25 -0.88
C GLU A 70 -3.33 2.28 -2.37
N GLU A 71 -3.95 1.21 -2.89
CA GLU A 71 -4.43 1.14 -4.27
C GLU A 71 -5.56 2.14 -4.56
N VAL A 72 -6.56 2.25 -3.70
CA VAL A 72 -7.67 3.21 -3.88
C VAL A 72 -7.16 4.65 -3.84
N LEU A 73 -6.18 4.96 -2.98
CA LEU A 73 -5.59 6.29 -2.90
C LEU A 73 -4.70 6.62 -4.11
N ALA A 74 -4.03 5.62 -4.68
CA ALA A 74 -3.14 5.81 -5.82
C ALA A 74 -3.86 5.82 -7.17
N GLU A 75 -4.82 4.90 -7.37
CA GLU A 75 -5.43 4.60 -8.67
C GLU A 75 -6.98 4.63 -8.63
N GLY A 76 -7.58 4.85 -7.45
CA GLY A 76 -9.03 4.78 -7.28
C GLY A 76 -9.80 5.94 -7.92
N SER A 77 -11.09 5.71 -8.14
CA SER A 77 -12.01 6.70 -8.70
C SER A 77 -12.54 7.67 -7.63
N LEU A 78 -13.13 8.79 -8.05
CA LEU A 78 -13.81 9.72 -7.14
C LEU A 78 -14.95 9.05 -6.36
N SER A 79 -15.63 8.05 -6.94
CA SER A 79 -16.63 7.26 -6.23
C SER A 79 -16.04 6.44 -5.08
N ASP A 80 -14.85 5.85 -5.28
CA ASP A 80 -14.17 5.09 -4.23
C ASP A 80 -13.74 6.02 -3.09
N TRP A 81 -13.24 7.21 -3.44
CA TRP A 81 -12.87 8.23 -2.47
C TRP A 81 -14.07 8.74 -1.68
N ARG A 82 -15.24 8.89 -2.32
CA ARG A 82 -16.49 9.26 -1.64
C ARG A 82 -16.94 8.19 -0.65
N GLN A 83 -16.85 6.91 -1.03
CA GLN A 83 -17.19 5.80 -0.13
C GLN A 83 -16.24 5.76 1.08
N LEU A 84 -14.93 5.89 0.84
CA LEU A 84 -13.92 5.95 1.89
C LEU A 84 -14.19 7.12 2.85
N TYR A 85 -14.49 8.30 2.30
CA TYR A 85 -14.84 9.47 3.10
C TYR A 85 -16.04 9.22 4.00
N GLN A 86 -17.13 8.63 3.48
CA GLN A 86 -18.32 8.31 4.28
C GLN A 86 -18.01 7.36 5.44
N GLN A 87 -17.17 6.34 5.21
CA GLN A 87 -16.77 5.41 6.28
C GLN A 87 -16.02 6.12 7.41
N ILE A 88 -15.13 7.04 7.07
CA ILE A 88 -14.30 7.77 8.03
C ILE A 88 -15.12 8.82 8.78
N VAL A 89 -16.01 9.54 8.11
CA VAL A 89 -16.89 10.52 8.78
C VAL A 89 -17.80 9.83 9.79
N ASN A 90 -18.33 8.65 9.46
CA ASN A 90 -19.19 7.89 10.36
C ASN A 90 -18.41 7.33 11.55
N TYR A 91 -17.15 6.90 11.34
CA TYR A 91 -16.30 6.29 12.37
C TYR A 91 -14.85 6.83 12.29
N PRO A 92 -14.57 8.05 12.79
CA PRO A 92 -13.28 8.72 12.64
C PRO A 92 -12.14 8.05 13.43
N PHE A 93 -12.49 7.21 14.40
CA PHE A 93 -11.56 6.37 15.18
C PHE A 93 -11.79 4.87 14.91
N GLY A 94 -12.48 4.52 13.83
CA GLY A 94 -12.74 3.13 13.47
C GLY A 94 -11.53 2.45 12.81
N GLU A 95 -11.60 1.12 12.66
CA GLU A 95 -10.53 0.32 12.04
C GLU A 95 -10.12 0.81 10.64
N VAL A 96 -11.06 1.37 9.87
CA VAL A 96 -10.79 1.93 8.54
C VAL A 96 -9.99 3.23 8.63
N ALA A 97 -10.31 4.09 9.61
CA ALA A 97 -9.58 5.33 9.83
C ALA A 97 -8.15 5.05 10.32
N GLU A 98 -7.98 4.09 11.25
CA GLU A 98 -6.65 3.63 11.68
C GLU A 98 -5.84 3.03 10.52
N ALA A 99 -6.48 2.21 9.68
CA ALA A 99 -5.83 1.64 8.51
C ALA A 99 -5.41 2.72 7.51
N LEU A 100 -6.27 3.72 7.27
CA LEU A 100 -5.94 4.86 6.43
C LEU A 100 -4.77 5.66 7.00
N GLU A 101 -4.79 5.97 8.29
CA GLU A 101 -3.73 6.71 8.98
C GLU A 101 -2.37 6.02 8.79
N ARG A 102 -2.33 4.69 8.95
CA ARG A 102 -1.11 3.90 8.71
C ARG A 102 -0.62 4.01 7.27
N VAL A 103 -1.51 3.98 6.29
CA VAL A 103 -1.15 4.11 4.87
C VAL A 103 -0.60 5.50 4.57
N VAL A 104 -1.31 6.57 4.98
CA VAL A 104 -0.88 7.94 4.69
C VAL A 104 0.40 8.32 5.43
N ASN A 105 0.67 7.74 6.60
CA ASN A 105 1.93 7.96 7.32
C ASN A 105 3.12 7.20 6.73
N SER A 106 2.88 6.13 5.99
CA SER A 106 3.94 5.26 5.46
C SER A 106 4.22 5.45 3.97
N VAL A 107 3.26 5.92 3.19
CA VAL A 107 3.37 6.10 1.73
C VAL A 107 3.03 7.52 1.34
N THR A 108 3.90 8.12 0.52
CA THR A 108 3.67 9.45 -0.06
C THR A 108 3.08 9.31 -1.47
N ILE A 109 1.75 9.40 -1.56
CA ILE A 109 0.99 9.47 -2.80
C ILE A 109 0.75 10.94 -3.10
N TYR A 110 1.21 11.41 -4.26
CA TYR A 110 1.13 12.82 -4.64
C TYR A 110 -0.31 13.34 -4.58
N GLY A 111 -0.51 14.45 -3.87
CA GLY A 111 -1.83 15.06 -3.63
C GLY A 111 -2.69 14.32 -2.58
N ALA A 112 -2.88 13.01 -2.74
CA ALA A 112 -3.78 12.22 -1.89
C ALA A 112 -3.32 12.17 -0.42
N THR A 113 -2.05 11.88 -0.15
CA THR A 113 -1.56 11.70 1.23
C THR A 113 -1.77 12.95 2.08
N ARG A 114 -1.48 14.15 1.55
CA ARG A 114 -1.68 15.41 2.30
C ARG A 114 -3.15 15.70 2.56
N LEU A 115 -4.00 15.48 1.56
CA LEU A 115 -5.44 15.68 1.68
C LEU A 115 -6.03 14.78 2.77
N TRP A 116 -5.73 13.49 2.73
CA TRP A 116 -6.28 12.51 3.67
C TRP A 116 -5.71 12.66 5.09
N LYS A 117 -4.45 13.08 5.24
CA LYS A 117 -3.89 13.46 6.55
C LYS A 117 -4.63 14.65 7.15
N GLY A 118 -4.82 15.71 6.38
CA GLY A 118 -5.55 16.90 6.84
C GLY A 118 -6.99 16.57 7.21
N LEU A 119 -7.64 15.73 6.42
CA LEU A 119 -9.02 15.29 6.67
C LEU A 119 -9.15 14.47 7.96
N LEU A 120 -8.25 13.50 8.18
CA LEU A 120 -8.21 12.73 9.43
C LEU A 120 -7.95 13.63 10.63
N ALA A 121 -6.97 14.53 10.54
CA ALA A 121 -6.66 15.47 11.62
C ALA A 121 -7.89 16.33 11.97
N CYS A 122 -8.56 16.91 10.97
CA CYS A 122 -9.77 17.70 11.17
C CYS A 122 -10.90 16.91 11.85
N LEU A 123 -11.16 15.68 11.41
CA LEU A 123 -12.23 14.85 11.98
C LEU A 123 -11.91 14.33 13.39
N GLN A 124 -10.63 14.15 13.71
CA GLN A 124 -10.16 13.69 15.02
C GLN A 124 -9.91 14.85 16.00
N GLY A 125 -10.10 16.11 15.57
CA GLY A 125 -9.87 17.30 16.39
C GLY A 125 -8.39 17.65 16.58
N ALA A 126 -7.49 17.07 15.79
CA ALA A 126 -6.08 17.42 15.79
C ALA A 126 -5.82 18.61 14.86
N ALA A 127 -4.97 19.55 15.29
CA ALA A 127 -4.62 20.70 14.47
C ALA A 127 -3.91 20.22 13.18
N PRO A 128 -4.31 20.71 11.98
CA PRO A 128 -3.70 20.29 10.73
C PRO A 128 -2.29 20.89 10.62
N GLY A 129 -1.24 20.15 11.01
CA GLY A 129 0.14 20.63 10.80
C GLY A 129 1.26 20.07 11.67
N ALA A 130 1.07 19.01 12.45
CA ALA A 130 2.18 18.34 13.15
C ALA A 130 2.84 17.25 12.29
#